data_AF-A0A943QYN7-F1
#
_entry.id   AF-A0A943QYN7-F1
#
_cell.length_a   1.000
_cell.length_b   1.000
_cell.length_c   1.000
_cell.angle_alpha   90.00
_cell.angle_beta   90.00
_cell.angle_gamma   90.00
#
_symmetry.space_group_name_H-M   'P 1'
#
loop_
_entity.id
_entity.type
_entity.pdbx_description
1 polymer ?
#
loop_
_entity_poly.entity_id
_entity_poly.type
_entity_poly.pdbx_seq_one_letter_code
_entity_poly.pdbx_strand_id
1 'polypeptide(L)'
;MGLKFESKKFKFGMRTLKTGIAVFLVLGLFSALGWEGLQIGCLTAVFSLRENFDRSVQFGKSRIFANTVGGLLSLLFYFVNMWFDNSVWVTLLLVPILTMLTIVINVSFNNASGVIGGVAALLIITLS
;
A
#
# COMPACT_ATOMS: atom_id res chain seq x y z
N MET A 1 -13.90 5.53 23.87
CA MET A 1 -15.13 4.96 23.29
C MET A 1 -14.85 3.50 22.96
N GLY A 2 -15.39 2.57 23.74
CA GLY A 2 -15.08 1.13 23.60
C GLY A 2 -15.83 0.49 22.44
N LEU A 3 -15.19 -0.46 21.77
CA LEU A 3 -15.81 -1.29 20.74
C LEU A 3 -16.95 -2.10 21.39
N LYS A 4 -18.20 -1.81 21.02
CA LYS A 4 -19.39 -2.59 21.44
C LYS A 4 -19.89 -3.41 20.26
N PHE A 5 -20.04 -4.72 20.47
CA PHE A 5 -20.58 -5.61 19.45
C PHE A 5 -22.10 -5.42 19.32
N GLU A 6 -22.55 -5.02 18.14
CA GLU A 6 -23.98 -4.88 17.82
C GLU A 6 -24.41 -6.00 16.88
N SER A 7 -25.00 -7.07 17.43
CA SER A 7 -25.43 -8.25 16.66
C SER A 7 -26.38 -7.91 15.50
N LYS A 8 -27.17 -6.84 15.61
CA LYS A 8 -28.08 -6.38 14.54
C LYS A 8 -27.35 -5.91 13.26
N LYS A 9 -26.08 -5.49 13.38
CA LYS A 9 -25.24 -5.06 12.26
C LYS A 9 -24.44 -6.22 11.64
N PHE A 10 -24.47 -7.42 12.24
CA PHE A 10 -23.85 -8.62 11.69
C PHE A 10 -24.69 -9.14 10.51
N LYS A 11 -24.57 -8.48 9.36
CA LYS A 11 -25.24 -8.86 8.12
C LYS A 11 -24.20 -9.06 7.03
N PHE A 12 -24.35 -10.15 6.28
CA PHE A 12 -23.49 -10.44 5.15
C PHE A 12 -23.91 -9.58 3.95
N GLY A 13 -23.31 -8.39 3.84
CA GLY A 13 -23.61 -7.43 2.78
C GLY A 13 -22.87 -7.73 1.48
N MET A 14 -23.39 -7.22 0.36
CA MET A 14 -22.78 -7.33 -0.98
C MET A 14 -21.33 -6.84 -1.03
N ARG A 15 -21.00 -5.80 -0.24
CA ARG A 15 -19.62 -5.29 -0.11
C ARG A 15 -18.67 -6.33 0.50
N THR A 16 -19.13 -7.10 1.48
CA THR A 16 -18.34 -8.16 2.12
C THR A 16 -18.13 -9.32 1.14
N LEU A 17 -19.19 -9.71 0.43
CA LEU A 17 -19.12 -10.77 -0.57
C LEU A 17 -18.12 -10.46 -1.68
N LYS A 18 -18.23 -9.28 -2.32
CA LYS A 18 -17.31 -8.91 -3.41
C LYS A 18 -15.85 -8.79 -2.94
N THR A 19 -15.63 -8.40 -1.69
CA THR A 19 -14.28 -8.40 -1.09
C THR A 19 -13.75 -9.81 -0.93
N GLY A 20 -14.56 -10.74 -0.44
CA GLY A 20 -14.20 -12.17 -0.35
C GLY A 20 -13.88 -12.77 -1.72
N ILE A 21 -14.70 -12.49 -2.73
CA ILE A 21 -14.46 -12.92 -4.11
C ILE A 21 -13.16 -12.35 -4.65
N ALA A 22 -12.88 -11.06 -4.43
CA ALA A 22 -11.63 -10.47 -4.88
C ALA A 22 -10.39 -11.09 -4.24
N VAL A 23 -10.45 -11.39 -2.93
CA VAL A 23 -9.36 -12.10 -2.24
C VAL A 23 -9.19 -13.52 -2.78
N PHE A 24 -10.29 -14.24 -3.02
CA PHE A 24 -10.26 -15.56 -3.65
C PHE A 24 -9.59 -15.53 -5.03
N LEU A 25 -9.92 -14.55 -5.86
CA LEU A 25 -9.30 -14.40 -7.19
C LEU A 25 -7.81 -14.09 -7.09
N VAL A 26 -7.39 -13.23 -6.15
CA VAL A 26 -5.96 -12.94 -5.92
C VAL A 26 -5.22 -14.19 -5.44
N LEU A 27 -5.80 -14.94 -4.51
CA LEU A 27 -5.24 -16.21 -4.03
C LEU A 27 -5.07 -17.21 -5.17
N GLY A 28 -6.12 -17.41 -5.97
CA GLY A 28 -6.09 -18.32 -7.12
C GLY A 28 -5.04 -17.90 -8.15
N LEU A 29 -4.97 -16.62 -8.47
CA LEU A 29 -4.00 -16.08 -9.42
C LEU A 29 -2.55 -16.27 -8.96
N PHE A 30 -2.23 -15.87 -7.72
CA PHE A 30 -0.88 -15.97 -7.18
C PHE A 30 -0.45 -17.44 -7.00
N SER A 31 -1.37 -18.30 -6.56
CA SER A 31 -1.08 -19.73 -6.39
C SER A 31 -0.88 -20.43 -7.74
N ALA A 32 -1.64 -20.06 -8.77
CA ALA A 32 -1.49 -20.62 -10.11
C ALA A 32 -0.19 -20.18 -10.81
N LEU A 33 0.26 -18.95 -10.56
CA LEU A 33 1.45 -18.37 -11.19
C LEU A 33 2.73 -18.52 -10.35
N GLY A 34 2.61 -19.03 -9.11
CA GLY A 34 3.75 -19.18 -8.19
C GLY A 34 4.38 -17.84 -7.77
N TRP A 35 3.59 -16.76 -7.72
CA TRP A 35 4.10 -15.42 -7.40
C TRP A 35 4.27 -15.21 -5.89
N GLU A 36 5.35 -14.55 -5.51
CA GLU A 36 5.59 -14.11 -4.14
C GLU A 36 4.79 -12.86 -3.78
N GLY A 37 4.67 -12.55 -2.48
CA GLY A 37 3.96 -11.34 -2.02
C GLY A 37 2.43 -11.47 -1.96
N LEU A 38 1.92 -12.70 -1.89
CA LEU A 38 0.47 -13.01 -1.80
C LEU A 38 -0.26 -12.19 -0.73
N GLN A 39 0.36 -11.99 0.43
CA GLN A 39 -0.20 -11.20 1.54
C GLN A 39 -0.45 -9.74 1.13
N ILE A 40 0.52 -9.12 0.46
CA ILE A 40 0.44 -7.74 -0.01
C ILE A 40 -0.62 -7.62 -1.12
N GLY A 41 -0.70 -8.62 -2.01
CA GLY A 41 -1.74 -8.71 -3.04
C GLY A 41 -3.15 -8.75 -2.44
N CYS A 42 -3.39 -9.62 -1.47
CA CYS A 42 -4.68 -9.75 -0.79
C CYS A 42 -5.08 -8.46 -0.05
N LEU A 43 -4.15 -7.86 0.71
CA LEU A 43 -4.38 -6.57 1.38
C LEU A 43 -4.70 -5.47 0.37
N THR A 44 -4.01 -5.44 -0.76
CA THR A 44 -4.26 -4.47 -1.83
C THR A 44 -5.67 -4.61 -2.39
N ALA A 45 -6.16 -5.84 -2.61
CA ALA A 45 -7.54 -6.07 -3.05
C ALA A 45 -8.57 -5.57 -2.02
N VAL A 46 -8.41 -5.96 -0.76
CA VAL A 46 -9.32 -5.56 0.34
C VAL A 46 -9.36 -4.04 0.48
N PHE A 47 -8.20 -3.41 0.52
CA PHE A 47 -8.14 -1.98 0.69
C PHE A 47 -8.64 -1.25 -0.57
N SER A 48 -8.47 -1.77 -1.79
CA SER A 48 -8.86 -1.06 -3.02
C SER A 48 -10.37 -1.03 -3.23
N LEU A 49 -11.06 -2.04 -2.73
CA LEU A 49 -12.51 -2.11 -2.85
C LEU A 49 -13.20 -1.08 -1.96
N ARG A 50 -14.11 -0.34 -2.59
CA ARG A 50 -15.02 0.62 -1.99
C ARG A 50 -16.45 0.16 -2.24
N GLU A 51 -17.42 0.88 -1.68
CA GLU A 51 -18.83 0.55 -1.86
C GLU A 51 -19.26 0.62 -3.33
N ASN A 52 -18.85 1.69 -4.03
CA ASN A 52 -19.12 1.91 -5.45
C ASN A 52 -17.91 1.51 -6.33
N PHE A 53 -18.19 1.10 -7.57
CA PHE A 53 -17.16 0.69 -8.52
C PHE A 53 -16.23 1.85 -8.90
N ASP A 54 -16.77 3.01 -9.28
CA ASP A 54 -15.97 4.17 -9.69
C ASP A 54 -15.02 4.62 -8.57
N ARG A 55 -15.52 4.61 -7.33
CA ARG A 55 -14.71 4.90 -6.15
C ARG A 55 -13.62 3.87 -5.94
N SER A 56 -13.88 2.59 -6.21
CA SER A 56 -12.87 1.53 -6.11
C SER A 56 -11.76 1.73 -7.14
N VAL A 57 -12.12 2.09 -8.38
CA VAL A 57 -11.14 2.38 -9.45
C VAL A 57 -10.31 3.62 -9.11
N GLN A 58 -10.94 4.71 -8.67
CA GLN A 58 -10.22 5.91 -8.24
C GLN A 58 -9.25 5.60 -7.09
N PHE A 59 -9.68 4.81 -6.10
CA PHE A 59 -8.83 4.42 -4.97
C PHE A 59 -7.69 3.48 -5.39
N GLY A 60 -7.95 2.57 -6.34
CA GLY A 60 -6.93 1.71 -6.92
C GLY A 60 -5.86 2.51 -7.65
N LYS A 61 -6.26 3.44 -8.53
CA LYS A 61 -5.34 4.36 -9.23
C LYS A 61 -4.50 5.19 -8.26
N SER A 62 -5.15 5.72 -7.23
CA SER A 62 -4.50 6.46 -6.14
C SER A 62 -3.39 5.63 -5.48
N ARG A 63 -3.61 4.33 -5.24
CA ARG A 63 -2.57 3.44 -4.69
C ARG A 63 -1.46 3.13 -5.66
N ILE A 64 -1.78 2.85 -6.92
CA ILE A 64 -0.76 2.56 -7.94
C ILE A 64 0.20 3.73 -8.01
N PHE A 65 -0.31 4.96 -8.12
CA PHE A 65 0.52 6.16 -8.12
C PHE A 65 1.38 6.28 -6.85
N ALA A 66 0.76 6.18 -5.67
CA ALA A 66 1.48 6.35 -4.42
C ALA A 66 2.58 5.30 -4.20
N ASN A 67 2.27 4.02 -4.47
CA ASN A 67 3.23 2.92 -4.35
C ASN A 67 4.38 3.06 -5.35
N THR A 68 4.10 3.54 -6.57
CA THR A 68 5.15 3.84 -7.55
C THR A 68 6.07 4.95 -7.05
N VAL A 69 5.54 6.03 -6.47
CA VAL A 69 6.37 7.10 -5.89
C VAL A 69 7.24 6.56 -4.76
N GLY A 70 6.66 5.79 -3.82
CA GLY A 70 7.41 5.18 -2.73
C GLY A 70 8.51 4.21 -3.21
N GLY A 71 8.20 3.37 -4.20
CA GLY A 71 9.15 2.44 -4.81
C GLY A 71 10.26 3.10 -5.61
N LEU A 72 10.00 4.22 -6.28
CA LEU A 72 11.04 5.00 -6.96
C LEU A 72 11.99 5.68 -5.96
N LEU A 73 11.45 6.22 -4.87
CA LEU A 73 12.26 6.82 -3.82
C LEU A 73 13.06 5.78 -3.02
N SER A 74 12.55 4.56 -2.82
CA SER A 74 13.34 3.48 -2.22
C SER A 74 14.48 3.01 -3.12
N LEU A 75 14.28 3.00 -4.44
CA LEU A 75 15.36 2.72 -5.38
C LEU A 75 16.46 3.79 -5.29
N LEU A 76 16.08 5.08 -5.20
CA LEU A 76 17.03 6.17 -4.97
C LEU A 76 17.81 5.97 -3.65
N PHE A 77 17.11 5.60 -2.57
CA PHE A 77 17.74 5.27 -1.29
C PHE A 77 18.82 4.20 -1.45
N TYR A 78 18.51 3.10 -2.14
CA TYR A 78 19.43 1.98 -2.31
C TYR A 78 20.71 2.38 -3.02
N PHE A 79 20.60 3.19 -4.08
CA PHE A 79 21.77 3.73 -4.78
C PHE A 79 22.65 4.58 -3.87
N VAL A 80 22.05 5.48 -3.07
CA VAL A 80 22.82 6.29 -2.12
C VAL A 80 23.46 5.39 -1.06
N ASN A 81 22.71 4.46 -0.47
CA ASN A 81 23.21 3.60 0.60
C ASN A 81 24.39 2.73 0.15
N MET A 82 24.39 2.27 -1.11
CA MET A 82 25.49 1.51 -1.71
C MET A 82 26.78 2.34 -1.85
N TRP A 83 26.68 3.66 -2.06
CA TRP A 83 27.85 4.54 -2.16
C TRP A 83 28.49 4.86 -0.80
N PHE A 84 27.75 4.65 0.29
CA PHE A 84 28.17 4.92 1.68
C PHE A 84 28.32 3.63 2.49
N ASP A 85 28.65 2.51 1.83
CA ASP A 85 28.92 1.20 2.44
C ASP A 85 27.83 0.72 3.42
N ASN A 86 26.56 1.00 3.12
CA ASN A 86 25.41 0.67 3.97
C ASN A 86 25.49 1.24 5.40
N SER A 87 26.07 2.43 5.54
CA SER A 87 26.18 3.13 6.81
C SER A 87 24.81 3.41 7.43
N VAL A 88 24.66 3.07 8.71
CA VAL A 88 23.44 3.31 9.51
C VAL A 88 23.01 4.78 9.49
N TRP A 89 23.97 5.71 9.36
CA TRP A 89 23.69 7.15 9.31
C TRP A 89 22.91 7.56 8.06
N VAL A 90 23.13 6.88 6.93
CA VAL A 90 22.37 7.13 5.70
C VAL A 90 20.93 6.71 5.91
N THR A 91 20.68 5.54 6.49
CA THR A 91 19.33 5.10 6.85
C THR A 91 18.64 6.08 7.80
N LEU A 92 19.32 6.49 8.87
CA LEU A 92 18.76 7.38 9.90
C LEU A 92 18.37 8.76 9.36
N LEU A 93 19.13 9.31 8.41
CA LEU A 93 18.85 10.64 7.85
C LEU A 93 17.97 10.57 6.60
N LEU A 94 18.27 9.66 5.68
CA LEU A 94 17.65 9.64 4.35
C LEU A 94 16.25 9.05 4.38
N VAL A 95 15.97 8.01 5.19
CA VAL A 95 14.63 7.41 5.25
C VAL A 95 13.55 8.41 5.72
N PRO A 96 13.75 9.20 6.80
CA PRO A 96 12.80 10.26 7.17
C PRO A 96 12.64 11.33 6.09
N ILE A 97 13.72 11.75 5.43
CA ILE A 97 13.68 12.75 4.36
C ILE A 97 12.85 12.24 3.17
N LEU A 98 13.10 11.00 2.74
CA LEU A 98 12.34 10.38 1.65
C LEU A 98 10.89 10.11 2.03
N THR A 99 10.60 9.84 3.29
CA THR A 99 9.24 9.72 3.81
C THR A 99 8.50 11.05 3.68
N MET A 100 9.10 12.15 4.14
CA MET A 100 8.53 13.49 3.98
C MET A 100 8.34 13.85 2.50
N LEU A 101 9.31 13.52 1.65
CA LEU A 101 9.24 13.76 0.21
C LEU A 101 8.09 12.95 -0.44
N THR A 102 7.93 11.68 -0.05
CA THR A 102 6.81 10.83 -0.51
C THR A 102 5.46 11.45 -0.17
N ILE A 103 5.32 12.01 1.04
CA ILE A 103 4.11 12.69 1.47
C ILE A 103 3.86 13.93 0.62
N VAL A 104 4.87 14.81 0.48
CA VAL A 104 4.75 16.06 -0.28
C VAL A 104 4.36 15.79 -1.73
N ILE A 105 5.04 14.86 -2.41
CA ILE A 105 4.72 14.49 -3.80
C ILE A 105 3.26 14.04 -3.90
N ASN A 106 2.83 13.10 -3.05
CA ASN A 106 1.44 12.61 -3.12
C ASN A 106 0.41 13.72 -2.84
N VAL A 107 0.67 14.60 -1.88
CA VAL A 107 -0.22 15.73 -1.58
C VAL A 107 -0.27 16.72 -2.74
N SER A 108 0.87 17.03 -3.38
CA SER A 108 0.93 17.92 -4.55
C SER A 108 0.14 17.40 -5.75
N PHE A 109 0.01 16.08 -5.91
CA PHE A 109 -0.84 15.46 -6.94
C PHE A 109 -2.30 15.23 -6.50
N ASN A 110 -2.75 15.88 -5.41
CA ASN A 110 -4.09 15.67 -4.82
C ASN A 110 -4.38 14.20 -4.44
N ASN A 111 -3.33 13.42 -4.15
CA ASN A 111 -3.41 12.00 -3.85
C ASN A 111 -3.25 11.69 -2.34
N ALA A 112 -3.87 12.50 -1.48
CA ALA A 112 -3.76 12.35 -0.03
C ALA A 112 -4.21 10.96 0.47
N SER A 113 -5.18 10.33 -0.20
CA SER A 113 -5.64 8.96 0.13
C SER A 113 -4.60 7.87 -0.12
N GLY A 114 -3.59 8.13 -0.96
CA GLY A 114 -2.54 7.19 -1.32
C GLY A 114 -1.31 7.26 -0.42
N VAL A 115 -1.15 8.33 0.37
CA VAL A 115 0.06 8.62 1.16
C VAL A 115 0.50 7.45 2.03
N ILE A 116 -0.43 6.83 2.77
CA ILE A 116 -0.12 5.68 3.64
C ILE A 116 0.45 4.51 2.83
N GLY A 117 -0.13 4.23 1.65
CA GLY A 117 0.36 3.17 0.77
C GLY A 117 1.76 3.48 0.22
N GLY A 118 1.98 4.70 -0.25
CA GLY A 118 3.29 5.12 -0.78
C GLY A 118 4.39 5.10 0.27
N VAL A 119 4.11 5.61 1.47
CA VAL A 119 5.06 5.55 2.60
C VAL A 119 5.30 4.11 3.03
N ALA A 120 4.28 3.26 3.08
CA ALA A 120 4.46 1.83 3.37
C ALA A 120 5.35 1.15 2.33
N ALA A 121 5.15 1.43 1.03
CA ALA A 121 5.98 0.89 -0.03
C ALA A 121 7.45 1.34 0.11
N LEU A 122 7.70 2.63 0.36
CA LEU A 122 9.04 3.15 0.65
C LEU A 122 9.67 2.38 1.80
N LEU A 123 9.03 2.38 2.98
CA LEU A 123 9.59 1.84 4.21
C LEU A 123 9.81 0.33 4.12
N ILE A 124 8.86 -0.42 3.58
CA ILE A 124 9.01 -1.86 3.38
C ILE A 124 10.25 -2.11 2.53
N ILE A 125 10.36 -1.48 1.35
CA ILE A 125 11.47 -1.76 0.44
C ILE A 125 12.82 -1.30 1.03
N THR A 126 12.87 -0.16 1.71
CA THR A 126 14.13 0.36 2.28
C THR A 126 14.61 -0.39 3.53
N LEU A 127 13.70 -1.04 4.26
CA LEU A 127 13.99 -1.72 5.55
C LEU A 127 13.90 -3.24 5.46
N SER A 128 13.60 -3.79 4.28
CA SER A 128 13.69 -5.24 3.98
C SER A 128 15.14 -5.62 3.73
#